data_AF-A0A438H0D7-F1
#
_entry.id   AF-A0A438H0D7-F1
#
_cell.length_a   1.000
_cell.length_b   1.000
_cell.length_c   1.000
_cell.angle_alpha   90.00
_cell.angle_beta   90.00
_cell.angle_gamma   90.00
#
_symmetry.space_group_name_H-M   'P 1'
#
loop_
_entity.id
_entity.type
_entity.pdbx_description
1 polymer ?
#
loop_
_entity_poly.entity_id
_entity_poly.type
_entity_poly.pdbx_seq_one_letter_code
_entity_poly.pdbx_strand_id
1 'polypeptide(L)'
;MDLKGERCWFAVDSKTFDLSIKVVRGKLKGLIVERGKGLSAWIRFGEVSLGRLLERVEACCRELLEGVEACCREEGALRWNTVWRMVGGDFVWSGVRME
;
A
#
# COMPACT_ATOMS: atom_id res chain seq x y z
N MET A 1 -15.54 11.02 22.87
CA MET A 1 -15.17 11.25 21.45
C MET A 1 -15.32 9.92 20.73
N ASP A 2 -16.45 9.71 20.09
CA ASP A 2 -16.70 8.52 19.27
C ASP A 2 -15.79 8.56 18.04
N LEU A 3 -14.71 7.78 18.07
CA LEU A 3 -13.87 7.54 16.90
C LEU A 3 -14.69 6.69 15.91
N LYS A 4 -15.50 7.37 15.10
CA LYS A 4 -16.22 6.82 13.96
C LYS A 4 -15.18 6.12 13.08
N GLY A 5 -15.14 4.79 13.16
CA GLY A 5 -14.03 3.99 12.66
C GLY A 5 -13.65 4.34 11.22
N GLU A 6 -12.37 4.67 11.03
CA GLU A 6 -11.83 5.00 9.71
C GLU A 6 -11.89 3.76 8.81
N ARG A 7 -12.36 3.98 7.59
CA ARG A 7 -12.42 2.98 6.54
C ARG A 7 -11.74 3.54 5.30
N CYS A 8 -10.85 2.77 4.72
CA CYS A 8 -10.28 3.04 3.41
C CYS A 8 -10.26 1.74 2.62
N TRP A 9 -10.05 1.85 1.32
CA TRP A 9 -9.88 0.70 0.45
C TRP A 9 -8.87 1.04 -0.63
N PHE A 10 -8.24 0.01 -1.17
CA PHE A 10 -7.37 0.13 -2.33
C PHE A 10 -7.51 -1.11 -3.22
N ALA A 11 -7.10 -1.00 -4.47
CA ALA A 11 -7.10 -2.11 -5.42
C ALA A 11 -5.67 -2.43 -5.86
N VAL A 12 -5.37 -3.72 -6.02
CA VAL A 12 -4.13 -4.21 -6.63
C VAL A 12 -4.52 -5.30 -7.61
N ASP A 13 -4.19 -5.10 -8.88
CA ASP A 13 -4.60 -5.97 -9.99
C ASP A 13 -6.12 -6.23 -10.02
N SER A 14 -6.53 -7.50 -9.92
CA SER A 14 -7.92 -7.97 -9.91
C SER A 14 -8.51 -8.13 -8.51
N LYS A 15 -7.84 -7.56 -7.49
CA LYS A 15 -8.21 -7.70 -6.09
C LYS A 15 -8.45 -6.34 -5.45
N THR A 16 -9.41 -6.28 -4.55
CA THR A 16 -9.71 -5.10 -3.72
C THR A 16 -9.48 -5.43 -2.25
N PHE A 17 -8.93 -4.48 -1.52
CA PHE A 17 -8.64 -4.60 -0.10
C PHE A 17 -9.41 -3.53 0.66
N ASP A 18 -10.35 -3.95 1.52
CA ASP A 18 -11.06 -3.07 2.45
C ASP A 18 -10.31 -3.06 3.79
N LEU A 19 -9.95 -1.88 4.30
CA LEU A 19 -9.38 -1.70 5.63
C LEU A 19 -10.38 -0.99 6.54
N SER A 20 -10.49 -1.46 7.77
CA SER A 20 -11.28 -0.81 8.79
C SER A 20 -10.58 -0.86 10.13
N ILE A 21 -10.56 0.28 10.82
CA ILE A 21 -10.04 0.40 12.17
C ILE A 21 -11.17 0.90 13.07
N LYS A 22 -11.33 0.27 14.23
CA LYS A 22 -12.32 0.67 15.23
C LYS A 22 -11.77 0.48 16.64
N VAL A 23 -12.28 1.27 17.58
CA VAL A 23 -12.01 1.10 19.01
C VAL A 23 -13.13 0.27 19.62
N VAL A 24 -12.78 -0.88 20.21
CA VAL A 24 -13.72 -1.78 20.89
C VAL A 24 -13.26 -1.95 22.32
N ARG A 25 -14.08 -1.51 23.30
CA ARG A 25 -13.76 -1.56 24.74
C ARG A 25 -12.40 -0.91 25.05
N GLY A 26 -12.13 0.27 24.47
CA GLY A 26 -10.89 1.00 24.65
C GLY A 26 -9.66 0.41 23.95
N LYS A 27 -9.81 -0.65 23.14
CA LYS A 27 -8.70 -1.25 22.38
C LYS A 27 -8.89 -1.09 20.89
N LEU A 28 -7.82 -0.72 20.18
CA LEU A 28 -7.83 -0.66 18.73
C LEU A 28 -7.95 -2.07 18.14
N LYS A 29 -8.85 -2.22 17.18
CA LYS A 29 -9.07 -3.43 16.39
C LYS A 29 -9.16 -3.06 14.92
N GLY A 30 -8.35 -3.71 14.10
CA GLY A 30 -8.39 -3.56 12.66
C GLY A 30 -8.79 -4.85 11.95
N LEU A 31 -9.30 -4.68 10.74
CA LEU A 31 -9.68 -5.74 9.82
C LEU A 31 -9.26 -5.32 8.41
N ILE A 32 -8.53 -6.21 7.73
CA ILE A 32 -8.28 -6.13 6.28
C ILE A 32 -9.06 -7.25 5.62
N VAL A 33 -9.83 -6.93 4.59
CA VAL A 33 -10.57 -7.90 3.78
C VAL A 33 -10.09 -7.82 2.34
N GLU A 34 -9.54 -8.91 1.82
CA GLU A 34 -9.26 -9.09 0.40
C GLU A 34 -10.51 -9.67 -0.29
N ARG A 35 -10.86 -9.12 -1.46
CA ARG A 35 -11.87 -9.67 -2.36
C ARG A 35 -11.30 -9.77 -3.77
N GLY A 36 -11.57 -10.88 -4.46
CA GLY A 36 -11.18 -11.04 -5.85
C GLY A 36 -11.54 -12.40 -6.41
N LYS A 37 -11.85 -12.47 -7.72
CA LYS A 37 -12.17 -13.71 -8.45
C LYS A 37 -13.22 -14.61 -7.78
N GLY A 38 -14.22 -14.01 -7.13
CA GLY A 38 -15.28 -14.74 -6.41
C GLY A 38 -14.86 -15.31 -5.05
N LEU A 39 -13.65 -15.00 -4.57
CA LEU A 39 -13.12 -15.40 -3.27
C LEU A 39 -12.95 -14.18 -2.35
N SER A 40 -12.97 -14.43 -1.04
CA SER A 40 -12.67 -13.42 -0.02
C SER A 40 -11.82 -13.99 1.10
N ALA A 41 -10.79 -13.26 1.51
CA ALA A 41 -9.94 -13.58 2.64
C ALA A 41 -9.86 -12.39 3.60
N TRP A 42 -9.52 -12.60 4.87
CA TRP A 42 -9.40 -11.52 5.83
C TRP A 42 -8.40 -11.81 6.94
N ILE A 43 -7.85 -10.73 7.50
CA ILE A 43 -7.04 -10.77 8.72
C ILE A 43 -7.54 -9.75 9.73
N ARG A 44 -7.39 -10.06 11.02
CA ARG A 44 -7.69 -9.16 12.13
C ARG A 44 -6.43 -8.85 12.90
N PHE A 45 -6.31 -7.62 13.38
CA PHE A 45 -5.16 -7.17 14.15
C PHE A 45 -5.58 -6.23 15.29
N GLY A 46 -4.74 -6.12 16.32
CA GLY A 46 -4.83 -5.08 17.35
C GLY A 46 -3.75 -4.01 17.17
N GLU A 47 -3.65 -3.12 18.16
CA GLU A 47 -2.72 -1.98 18.18
C GLU A 47 -1.25 -2.36 17.94
N VAL A 48 -0.70 -3.30 18.73
CA VAL A 48 0.71 -3.72 18.59
C VAL A 48 0.99 -4.32 17.20
N SER A 49 0.08 -5.14 16.70
CA SER A 49 0.20 -5.75 15.38
C SER A 49 0.02 -4.74 14.23
N LEU A 50 -0.75 -3.66 14.45
CA LEU A 50 -0.87 -2.58 13.48
C LEU A 50 0.47 -1.85 13.34
N GLY A 51 1.10 -1.47 14.46
CA GLY A 51 2.42 -0.83 14.44
C GLY A 51 3.45 -1.67 13.68
N ARG A 52 3.55 -2.95 14.03
CA ARG A 52 4.46 -3.89 13.34
C ARG A 52 4.13 -4.08 11.85
N LEU A 53 2.85 -4.07 11.48
CA LEU A 53 2.45 -4.17 10.08
C LEU A 53 2.91 -2.94 9.30
N LEU A 54 2.71 -1.74 9.85
CA LEU A 54 3.12 -0.48 9.23
C LEU A 54 4.65 -0.38 9.10
N GLU A 55 5.40 -0.73 10.16
CA GLU A 55 6.87 -0.79 10.11
C GLU A 55 7.37 -1.66 8.95
N ARG A 56 6.78 -2.85 8.78
CA ARG A 56 7.17 -3.77 7.69
C ARG A 56 6.76 -3.25 6.31
N VAL A 57 5.61 -2.61 6.20
CA VAL A 57 5.16 -2.00 4.93
C VAL A 57 6.08 -0.84 4.56
N GLU A 58 6.44 0.02 5.51
CA GLU A 58 7.36 1.13 5.26
C GLU A 58 8.75 0.64 4.83
N ALA A 59 9.30 -0.36 5.53
CA ALA A 59 10.57 -0.98 5.15
C ALA A 59 10.52 -1.55 3.74
N CYS A 60 9.45 -2.27 3.39
CA CYS A 60 9.26 -2.83 2.05
C CYS A 60 9.18 -1.74 0.96
N CYS A 61 8.46 -0.65 1.22
CA CYS A 61 8.38 0.48 0.29
C CYS A 61 9.75 1.16 0.08
N ARG A 62 10.54 1.28 1.15
CA ARG A 62 11.88 1.87 1.09
C ARG A 62 12.84 0.99 0.29
N GLU A 63 12.86 -0.31 0.56
CA GLU A 63 13.66 -1.28 -0.19
C GLU A 63 13.28 -1.31 -1.68
N LEU A 64 11.97 -1.22 -2.00
CA LEU A 64 11.51 -1.14 -3.38
C LEU A 64 12.02 0.13 -4.07
N LEU A 65 11.98 1.28 -3.39
CA LEU A 65 12.48 2.54 -3.93
C LEU A 65 13.99 2.50 -4.16
N GLU A 66 14.75 2.00 -3.17
CA GLU A 66 16.20 1.81 -3.29
C GLU A 66 16.56 0.82 -4.41
N GLY A 67 15.81 -0.27 -4.55
CA GLY A 67 15.99 -1.23 -5.65
C GLY A 67 15.65 -0.66 -7.02
N VAL A 68 14.63 0.19 -7.12
CA VAL A 68 14.29 0.95 -8.33
C VAL A 68 15.42 1.93 -8.66
N GLU A 69 15.93 2.67 -7.69
CA GLU A 69 17.05 3.60 -7.87
C GLU A 69 18.35 2.88 -8.28
N ALA A 70 18.64 1.72 -7.68
CA ALA A 70 19.78 0.90 -8.04
C ALA A 70 19.66 0.34 -9.47
N CYS A 71 18.49 -0.18 -9.84
CA CYS A 71 18.20 -0.62 -11.21
C CYS A 71 18.40 0.52 -12.21
N CYS A 72 17.92 1.74 -11.91
CA CYS A 72 18.14 2.91 -12.74
C CYS A 72 19.62 3.31 -12.88
N ARG A 73 20.46 2.95 -11.90
CA ARG A 73 21.88 3.30 -11.87
C ARG A 73 22.76 2.30 -12.63
N GLU A 74 22.42 1.00 -12.62
CA GLU A 74 23.19 -0.05 -13.33
C GLU A 74 22.89 -0.10 -14.84
N GLU A 75 21.64 0.15 -15.25
CA GLU A 75 21.21 0.07 -16.66
C GLU A 75 21.54 1.30 -17.52
N GLY A 76 22.34 2.25 -17.02
CA GLY A 76 22.82 3.38 -17.82
C GLY A 76 21.73 4.08 -18.64
N ALA A 77 20.60 4.44 -18.04
CA ALA A 77 19.57 5.33 -18.60
C ALA A 77 19.27 5.18 -20.12
N LEU A 78 19.00 3.98 -20.62
CA LEU A 78 18.41 3.84 -21.96
C LEU A 78 16.88 3.94 -21.91
N ARG A 79 16.44 5.20 -22.03
CA ARG A 79 15.29 5.65 -22.83
C ARG A 79 13.88 5.58 -22.24
N TRP A 80 13.71 5.11 -21.01
CA TRP A 80 12.42 5.18 -20.30
C TRP A 80 12.70 5.42 -18.82
N ASN A 81 12.31 6.57 -18.28
CA ASN A 81 12.20 6.68 -16.82
C ASN A 81 10.82 6.13 -16.44
N THR A 82 10.78 4.99 -15.76
CA THR A 82 9.58 4.47 -15.11
C THR A 82 9.43 5.17 -13.75
N VAL A 83 8.76 6.31 -13.75
CA VAL A 83 8.46 7.05 -12.52
C VAL A 83 7.04 6.71 -12.09
N TRP A 84 6.92 6.26 -10.85
CA TRP A 84 5.65 6.28 -10.13
C TRP A 84 5.43 7.70 -9.63
N ARG A 85 4.35 8.34 -10.08
CA ARG A 85 3.99 9.68 -9.60
C ARG A 85 2.69 9.58 -8.82
N MET A 86 2.66 10.14 -7.62
CA MET A 86 1.39 10.41 -6.94
C MET A 86 0.69 11.58 -7.63
N VAL A 87 -0.46 11.32 -8.23
CA VAL A 87 -1.31 12.34 -8.85
C VAL A 87 -2.72 12.15 -8.30
N GLY A 88 -3.23 13.16 -7.60
CA GLY A 88 -4.62 13.15 -7.10
C GLY A 88 -4.93 12.07 -6.05
N GLY A 89 -3.91 11.51 -5.39
CA GLY A 89 -4.08 10.43 -4.40
C GLY A 89 -3.88 9.01 -4.95
N ASP A 90 -3.67 8.87 -6.26
CA ASP A 90 -3.39 7.59 -6.91
C ASP A 90 -1.92 7.48 -7.34
N PHE A 91 -1.38 6.26 -7.32
CA PHE A 91 -0.07 5.93 -7.89
C PHE A 91 -0.23 5.65 -9.38
N VAL A 92 0.21 6.60 -10.21
CA VAL A 92 0.10 6.50 -11.66
C VAL A 92 1.44 6.04 -12.24
N TRP A 93 1.39 4.98 -13.04
CA TRP A 93 2.51 4.55 -13.87
C TRP A 93 2.63 5.49 -15.06
N SER A 94 3.75 6.17 -15.22
CA SER A 94 4.00 7.03 -16.38
C SER A 94 5.39 6.74 -16.95
N GLY A 95 5.41 6.16 -18.15
CA GLY A 95 6.62 6.07 -18.96
C GLY A 95 6.90 7.43 -19.62
N VAL A 96 7.92 8.14 -19.16
CA VAL A 96 8.35 9.39 -19.81
C VAL A 96 9.41 9.05 -20.84
N ARG A 97 9.07 9.22 -22.13
CA ARG A 97 10.04 9.25 -23.23
C ARG A 97 10.77 10.59 -23.16
N MET A 98 12.07 10.55 -22.91
CA MET A 98 12.93 11.72 -23.13
C MET A 98 13.37 11.70 -24.59
N GLU A 99 13.22 12.85 -25.27
CA GLU A 99 13.79 13.10 -26.60
C GLU A 99 15.30 13.35 -26.52
#